data_AF-A0A359GV70-F1
#
_entry.id   AF-A0A359GV70-F1
#
_cell.length_a   1.000
_cell.length_b   1.000
_cell.length_c   1.000
_cell.angle_alpha   90.00
_cell.angle_beta   90.00
_cell.angle_gamma   90.00
#
_symmetry.space_group_name_H-M   'P 1'
#
loop_
_entity.id
_entity.type
_entity.pdbx_description
1 polymer ?
#
loop_
_entity_poly.entity_id
_entity_poly.type
_entity_poly.pdbx_seq_one_letter_code
_entity_poly.pdbx_strand_id
1 'polypeptide(L)'
;MPSIVDRSPVVIAISSSGTSPVLTRMIKELNDTLIPERIDELALLFGSYRERVSHKIPELSMRVRFWEELLDSEVPEMVYAGNIAKAQKHIEAALNKKSTERTSGEVYLVGAGPGDPDLLTLRALRLMYKADVVLYDRLVSEEILKRVRPDAEKIHVGKARADHSIKQETINDMLVRIARDGKKVLRLKGGDPFIFGRGGEELATLAKEEIPFQVVPGITAASGCAAYAGIPLTHRDFAQSVRFLTGQLKDGSVDLDWESLVVSQQTLVFYMGSLGLQSICEQLVVHGMETDMPIAIVQQGTTSNQKVLVSTLSKMPEAALQSPLKPPTIIIVGRVVELSKSLTWFQG
;
A
#
# COMPACT_ATOMS: atom_id res chain seq x y z
N MET A 1 -29.52 -6.17 20.78
CA MET A 1 -28.70 -5.38 21.73
C MET A 1 -27.25 -5.54 21.30
N PRO A 2 -26.46 -4.46 21.17
CA PRO A 2 -25.06 -4.56 20.76
C PRO A 2 -24.21 -5.28 21.81
N SER A 3 -23.11 -5.87 21.36
CA SER A 3 -22.03 -6.32 22.24
C SER A 3 -21.21 -5.09 22.64
N ILE A 4 -20.94 -4.88 23.94
CA ILE A 4 -20.32 -3.65 24.45
C ILE A 4 -18.99 -4.00 25.14
N VAL A 5 -17.90 -3.33 24.74
CA VAL A 5 -16.67 -3.22 25.53
C VAL A 5 -16.71 -1.87 26.24
N ASP A 6 -16.80 -1.92 27.57
CA ASP A 6 -16.92 -0.74 28.42
C ASP A 6 -15.62 -0.53 29.22
N ARG A 7 -14.98 0.61 28.98
CA ARG A 7 -13.87 1.19 29.75
C ARG A 7 -14.15 2.69 29.92
N SER A 8 -15.36 3.00 30.39
CA SER A 8 -15.90 4.36 30.50
C SER A 8 -14.85 5.38 31.02
N PRO A 9 -14.63 6.51 30.32
CA PRO A 9 -15.49 7.08 29.28
C PRO A 9 -15.29 6.49 27.86
N VAL A 10 -14.39 5.52 27.67
CA VAL A 10 -14.16 4.87 26.38
C VAL A 10 -15.08 3.66 26.23
N VAL A 11 -16.01 3.72 25.27
CA VAL A 11 -16.98 2.65 25.02
C VAL A 11 -16.95 2.24 23.56
N ILE A 12 -16.91 0.93 23.30
CA ILE A 12 -17.06 0.36 21.96
C ILE A 12 -18.34 -0.46 21.91
N ALA A 13 -19.25 -0.10 21.00
CA ALA A 13 -20.47 -0.85 20.73
C ALA A 13 -20.37 -1.56 19.37
N ILE A 14 -20.54 -2.88 19.38
CA ILE A 14 -20.42 -3.75 18.20
C ILE A 14 -21.79 -4.34 17.91
N SER A 15 -22.29 -4.11 16.69
CA SER A 15 -23.60 -4.57 16.26
C SER A 15 -23.56 -5.09 14.82
N SER A 16 -24.24 -6.20 14.57
CA SER A 16 -24.57 -6.69 13.24
C SER A 16 -26.05 -6.47 12.91
N SER A 17 -26.75 -5.60 13.64
CA SER A 17 -28.22 -5.42 13.54
C SER A 17 -29.00 -6.73 13.69
N GLY A 18 -28.48 -7.67 14.49
CA GLY A 18 -29.09 -8.97 14.77
C GLY A 18 -28.76 -10.09 13.78
N THR A 19 -28.05 -9.82 12.68
CA THR A 19 -27.77 -10.82 11.63
C THR A 19 -26.76 -11.90 12.04
N SER A 20 -25.83 -11.62 12.95
CA SER A 20 -24.73 -12.53 13.33
C SER A 20 -24.24 -12.27 14.76
N PRO A 21 -25.01 -12.65 15.79
CA PRO A 21 -24.64 -12.42 17.19
C PRO A 21 -23.30 -13.05 17.58
N VAL A 22 -22.98 -14.24 17.05
CA VAL A 22 -21.71 -14.94 17.31
C VAL A 22 -20.51 -14.14 16.80
N LEU A 23 -20.62 -13.54 15.61
CA LEU A 23 -19.59 -12.66 15.06
C LEU A 23 -19.38 -11.42 15.95
N THR A 24 -20.47 -10.78 16.42
CA THR A 24 -20.35 -9.62 17.32
C THR A 24 -19.67 -9.96 18.64
N ARG A 25 -19.87 -11.18 19.16
CA ARG A 25 -19.20 -11.66 20.36
C ARG A 25 -17.71 -11.89 20.13
N MET A 26 -17.33 -12.53 19.02
CA MET A 26 -15.92 -12.73 18.66
C MET A 26 -15.18 -11.38 18.54
N ILE A 27 -15.78 -10.40 17.87
CA ILE A 27 -15.19 -9.05 17.73
C ILE A 27 -15.08 -8.37 19.10
N LYS A 28 -16.08 -8.52 19.98
CA LYS A 28 -16.03 -8.00 21.35
C LYS A 28 -14.84 -8.59 22.11
N GLU A 29 -14.66 -9.91 22.05
CA GLU A 29 -13.57 -10.62 22.76
C GLU A 29 -12.18 -10.14 22.28
N LEU A 30 -12.01 -9.90 20.98
CA LEU A 30 -10.77 -9.30 20.45
C LEU A 30 -10.52 -7.90 21.01
N ASN A 31 -11.55 -7.05 21.07
CA ASN A 31 -11.41 -5.68 21.59
C ASN A 31 -11.20 -5.65 23.10
N ASP A 32 -11.88 -6.51 23.86
CA ASP A 32 -11.67 -6.66 25.31
C ASP A 32 -10.21 -7.02 25.64
N THR A 33 -9.55 -7.79 24.77
CA THR A 33 -8.16 -8.20 24.93
C THR A 33 -7.17 -7.10 24.53
N LEU A 34 -7.48 -6.35 23.47
CA LEU A 34 -6.58 -5.33 22.92
C LEU A 34 -6.58 -4.01 23.70
N ILE A 35 -7.68 -3.69 24.39
CA ILE A 35 -7.85 -2.42 25.07
C ILE A 35 -7.27 -2.51 26.50
N PRO A 36 -6.29 -1.66 26.86
CA PRO A 36 -5.72 -1.64 28.20
C PRO A 36 -6.77 -1.38 29.28
N GLU A 37 -6.59 -1.98 30.46
CA GLU A 37 -7.52 -1.88 31.58
C GLU A 37 -7.73 -0.43 32.05
N ARG A 38 -6.66 0.38 32.07
CA ARG A 38 -6.65 1.78 32.51
C ARG A 38 -6.79 2.80 31.37
N ILE A 39 -7.42 2.43 30.26
CA ILE A 39 -7.65 3.35 29.13
C ILE A 39 -8.57 4.51 29.52
N ASP A 40 -9.44 4.30 30.50
CA ASP A 40 -10.31 5.30 31.12
C ASP A 40 -9.50 6.41 31.78
N GLU A 41 -8.48 6.05 32.57
CA GLU A 41 -7.58 7.00 33.23
C GLU A 41 -6.84 7.86 32.19
N LEU A 42 -6.43 7.27 31.06
CA LEU A 42 -5.78 8.00 29.97
C LEU A 42 -6.76 8.98 29.30
N ALA A 43 -7.99 8.54 29.04
CA ALA A 43 -9.02 9.37 28.44
C ALA A 43 -9.41 10.56 29.33
N LEU A 44 -9.58 10.32 30.64
CA LEU A 44 -9.85 11.37 31.63
C LEU A 44 -8.68 12.34 31.75
N LEU A 45 -7.44 11.82 31.77
CA LEU A 45 -6.23 12.62 31.80
C LEU A 45 -6.18 13.55 30.58
N PHE A 46 -6.32 13.02 29.36
CA PHE A 46 -6.30 13.84 28.15
C PHE A 46 -7.47 14.85 28.11
N GLY A 47 -8.65 14.44 28.55
CA GLY A 47 -9.81 15.31 28.71
C GLY A 47 -9.52 16.53 29.59
N SER A 48 -8.82 16.34 30.71
CA SER A 48 -8.45 17.43 31.63
C SER A 48 -7.50 18.47 31.03
N TYR A 49 -6.73 18.11 30.00
CA TYR A 49 -5.79 19.00 29.31
C TYR A 49 -6.38 19.65 28.05
N ARG A 50 -7.59 19.25 27.61
CA ARG A 50 -8.20 19.70 26.34
C ARG A 50 -8.28 21.22 26.20
N GLU A 51 -8.78 21.92 27.22
CA GLU A 51 -8.91 23.40 27.17
C GLU A 51 -7.55 24.09 27.18
N ARG A 52 -6.59 23.59 27.95
CA ARG A 52 -5.25 24.18 28.05
C ARG A 52 -4.50 24.01 26.72
N VAL A 53 -4.62 22.84 26.10
CA VAL A 53 -4.07 22.56 24.76
C VAL A 53 -4.73 23.47 23.72
N SER A 54 -6.05 23.67 23.76
CA SER A 54 -6.72 24.53 22.77
C SER A 54 -6.38 26.01 22.88
N HIS A 55 -6.15 26.52 24.09
CA HIS A 55 -5.68 27.89 24.29
C HIS A 55 -4.23 28.07 23.82
N LYS A 56 -3.36 27.08 24.06
CA LYS A 56 -1.93 27.19 23.73
C LYS A 56 -1.61 26.86 22.26
N ILE A 57 -2.41 25.99 21.65
CA ILE A 57 -2.27 25.52 20.27
C ILE A 57 -3.59 25.82 19.52
N PRO A 58 -3.71 27.02 18.92
CA PRO A 58 -4.96 27.46 18.27
C PRO A 58 -5.29 26.69 16.97
N GLU A 59 -4.28 26.18 16.28
CA GLU A 59 -4.46 25.46 15.01
C GLU A 59 -4.89 24.00 15.25
N LEU A 60 -5.94 23.55 14.55
CA LEU A 60 -6.51 22.22 14.75
C LEU A 60 -5.56 21.07 14.38
N SER A 61 -4.87 21.18 13.24
CA SER A 61 -3.87 20.22 12.76
C SER A 61 -2.76 20.00 13.81
N MET A 62 -2.26 21.09 14.39
CA MET A 62 -1.23 21.07 15.41
C MET A 62 -1.72 20.47 16.74
N ARG A 63 -3.00 20.66 17.08
CA ARG A 63 -3.61 19.97 18.24
C ARG A 63 -3.71 18.47 18.04
N VAL A 64 -4.17 18.04 16.87
CA VAL A 64 -4.25 16.61 16.54
C VAL A 64 -2.87 15.99 16.64
N ARG A 65 -1.86 16.64 16.05
CA ARG A 65 -0.45 16.21 16.12
C ARG A 65 0.06 16.13 17.56
N PHE A 66 -0.21 17.12 18.40
CA PHE A 66 0.18 17.11 19.80
C PHE A 66 -0.36 15.87 20.54
N TRP A 67 -1.65 15.53 20.32
CA TRP A 67 -2.25 14.34 20.92
C TRP A 67 -1.68 13.03 20.35
N GLU A 68 -1.46 12.96 19.03
CA GLU A 68 -0.79 11.81 18.41
C GLU A 68 0.62 11.59 18.98
N GLU A 69 1.41 12.64 19.11
CA GLU A 69 2.77 12.58 19.68
C GLU A 69 2.75 12.09 21.13
N LEU A 70 1.77 12.52 21.93
CA LEU A 70 1.59 12.00 23.28
C LEU A 70 1.19 10.52 23.28
N LEU A 71 0.28 10.09 22.39
CA LEU A 71 -0.13 8.69 22.26
C LEU A 71 1.00 7.77 21.76
N ASP A 72 1.90 8.29 20.93
CA ASP A 72 3.08 7.55 20.46
C ASP A 72 4.27 7.59 21.46
N SER A 73 4.14 8.32 22.57
CA SER A 73 5.18 8.47 23.59
C SER A 73 5.07 7.43 24.72
N GLU A 74 5.88 7.58 25.77
CA GLU A 74 5.76 6.77 26.99
C GLU A 74 4.54 7.12 27.86
N VAL A 75 3.81 8.21 27.55
CA VAL A 75 2.69 8.68 28.38
C VAL A 75 1.59 7.62 28.57
N PRO A 76 1.09 6.91 27.54
CA PRO A 76 0.10 5.84 27.72
C PRO A 76 0.61 4.74 28.65
N GLU A 77 1.84 4.26 28.46
CA GLU A 77 2.45 3.23 29.30
C GLU A 77 2.58 3.68 30.77
N MET A 78 2.93 4.95 31.01
CA MET A 78 2.95 5.51 32.37
C MET A 78 1.55 5.48 33.02
N VAL A 79 0.51 5.78 32.26
CA VAL A 79 -0.88 5.71 32.75
C VAL A 79 -1.30 4.27 32.99
N TYR A 80 -1.01 3.35 32.07
CA TYR A 80 -1.33 1.93 32.21
C TYR A 80 -0.59 1.27 33.38
N ALA A 81 0.59 1.78 33.74
CA ALA A 81 1.33 1.40 34.95
C ALA A 81 0.83 2.10 36.24
N GLY A 82 -0.19 2.95 36.17
CA GLY A 82 -0.76 3.70 37.31
C GLY A 82 0.04 4.94 37.73
N ASN A 83 1.03 5.37 36.94
CA ASN A 83 1.91 6.51 37.25
C ASN A 83 1.42 7.83 36.63
N ILE A 84 0.23 8.28 37.04
CA ILE A 84 -0.45 9.46 36.50
C ILE A 84 0.36 10.75 36.70
N ALA A 85 1.00 10.93 37.86
CA ALA A 85 1.79 12.13 38.15
C ALA A 85 2.99 12.28 37.20
N LYS A 86 3.66 11.17 36.84
CA LYS A 86 4.75 11.18 35.86
C LYS A 86 4.22 11.49 34.46
N ALA A 87 3.09 10.89 34.06
CA ALA A 87 2.43 11.19 32.80
C ALA A 87 2.06 12.69 32.67
N GLN A 88 1.47 13.28 33.72
CA GLN A 88 1.16 14.72 33.77
C GLN A 88 2.41 15.58 33.58
N LYS A 89 3.52 15.26 34.26
CA LYS A 89 4.78 15.99 34.10
C LYS A 89 5.30 15.95 32.65
N HIS A 90 5.15 14.82 31.97
CA HIS A 90 5.51 14.70 30.55
C HIS A 90 4.60 15.54 29.65
N ILE A 91 3.29 15.54 29.88
CA ILE A 91 2.32 16.38 29.13
C ILE A 91 2.64 17.87 29.33
N GLU A 92 2.90 18.29 30.57
CA GLU A 92 3.29 19.67 30.88
C GLU A 92 4.60 20.08 30.22
N ALA A 93 5.60 19.19 30.24
CA ALA A 93 6.86 19.43 29.55
C ALA A 93 6.66 19.57 28.04
N ALA A 94 5.84 18.72 27.43
CA ALA A 94 5.48 18.78 26.01
C ALA A 94 4.74 20.09 25.68
N LEU A 95 3.76 20.49 26.50
CA LEU A 95 3.07 21.77 26.35
C LEU A 95 4.00 22.97 26.47
N ASN A 96 4.99 22.93 27.37
CA ASN A 96 5.89 24.04 27.65
C ASN A 96 7.11 24.10 26.74
N LYS A 97 7.34 23.07 25.92
CA LYS A 97 8.34 23.10 24.86
C LYS A 97 7.96 24.22 23.88
N LYS A 98 8.75 25.29 23.83
CA LYS A 98 8.58 26.32 22.78
C LYS A 98 8.74 25.62 21.43
N SER A 99 7.71 25.66 20.59
CA SER A 99 7.79 25.20 19.20
C SER A 99 8.64 26.17 18.38
N THR A 100 9.94 26.27 18.69
CA THR A 100 10.89 27.10 17.93
C THR A 100 11.34 26.45 16.63
N GLU A 101 11.07 25.16 16.46
CA GLU A 101 11.29 24.45 15.22
C GLU A 101 9.93 24.32 14.53
N ARG A 102 9.77 24.96 13.36
CA ARG A 102 8.81 24.45 12.38
C ARG A 102 9.24 23.02 12.13
N THR A 103 8.54 22.05 12.70
CA THR A 103 8.78 20.64 12.39
C THR A 103 8.59 20.52 10.89
N SER A 104 9.68 20.33 10.15
CA SER A 104 9.61 20.00 8.73
C SER A 104 8.69 18.80 8.63
N GLY A 105 7.71 18.88 7.74
CA GLY A 105 6.86 17.75 7.42
C GLY A 105 7.71 16.58 6.92
N GLU A 106 7.10 15.41 6.86
CA GLU A 106 7.77 14.18 6.49
C GLU A 106 6.98 13.50 5.37
N VAL A 107 7.68 12.87 4.44
CA VAL A 107 7.05 12.12 3.36
C VAL A 107 7.13 10.61 3.63
N TYR A 108 5.99 9.94 3.56
CA TYR A 108 5.88 8.49 3.61
C TYR A 108 5.67 7.94 2.20
N LEU A 109 6.68 7.25 1.66
CA LEU A 109 6.55 6.53 0.41
C LEU A 109 6.09 5.10 0.69
N VAL A 110 4.82 4.81 0.42
CA VAL A 110 4.17 3.57 0.89
C VAL A 110 3.66 2.73 -0.27
N GLY A 111 4.03 1.45 -0.27
CA GLY A 111 3.46 0.45 -1.15
C GLY A 111 2.07 0.02 -0.70
N ALA A 112 1.09 0.20 -1.58
CA ALA A 112 -0.31 -0.13 -1.36
C ALA A 112 -0.63 -1.62 -1.59
N GLY A 113 0.30 -2.37 -2.19
CA GLY A 113 0.01 -3.74 -2.63
C GLY A 113 -0.71 -3.77 -3.99
N PRO A 114 -1.05 -4.98 -4.48
CA PRO A 114 -1.57 -5.20 -5.83
C PRO A 114 -3.06 -4.87 -6.00
N GLY A 115 -3.82 -4.68 -4.92
CA GLY A 115 -5.23 -4.28 -4.97
C GLY A 115 -6.01 -4.64 -3.70
N ASP A 116 -5.82 -5.86 -3.19
CA ASP A 116 -6.44 -6.36 -1.96
C ASP A 116 -6.00 -5.54 -0.73
N PRO A 117 -6.92 -4.89 0.01
CA PRO A 117 -6.60 -4.13 1.22
C PRO A 117 -5.94 -4.94 2.33
N ASP A 118 -6.14 -6.26 2.38
CA ASP A 118 -5.57 -7.11 3.42
C ASP A 118 -4.11 -7.49 3.13
N LEU A 119 -3.61 -7.14 1.93
CA LEU A 119 -2.19 -7.19 1.59
C LEU A 119 -1.42 -5.92 1.96
N LEU A 120 -2.08 -4.93 2.56
CA LEU A 120 -1.39 -3.79 3.16
C LEU A 120 -0.55 -4.25 4.34
N THR A 121 0.68 -3.74 4.43
CA THR A 121 1.51 -4.01 5.61
C THR A 121 0.97 -3.26 6.82
N LEU A 122 1.22 -3.78 8.02
CA LEU A 122 0.85 -3.09 9.26
C LEU A 122 1.50 -1.70 9.36
N ARG A 123 2.72 -1.53 8.82
CA ARG A 123 3.41 -0.24 8.78
C ARG A 123 2.71 0.72 7.81
N ALA A 124 2.26 0.25 6.64
CA ALA A 124 1.51 1.06 5.69
C ALA A 124 0.24 1.61 6.33
N LEU A 125 -0.58 0.75 6.96
CA LEU A 125 -1.80 1.16 7.66
C LEU A 125 -1.53 2.21 8.75
N ARG A 126 -0.51 2.02 9.58
CA ARG A 126 -0.14 2.99 10.62
C ARG A 126 0.19 4.36 10.03
N LEU A 127 0.97 4.42 8.94
CA LEU A 127 1.33 5.71 8.31
C LEU A 127 0.14 6.32 7.54
N MET A 128 -0.74 5.50 6.98
CA MET A 128 -2.00 5.96 6.35
C MET A 128 -2.94 6.67 7.34
N TYR A 129 -2.93 6.27 8.61
CA TYR A 129 -3.67 6.95 9.68
C TYR A 129 -2.97 8.20 10.22
N LYS A 130 -1.67 8.39 9.99
CA LYS A 130 -0.91 9.57 10.44
C LYS A 130 -0.81 10.67 9.37
N ALA A 131 -1.20 10.38 8.14
CA ALA A 131 -1.01 11.28 7.01
C ALA A 131 -2.01 12.44 7.03
N ASP A 132 -1.51 13.65 6.83
CA ASP A 132 -2.33 14.86 6.68
C ASP A 132 -2.83 15.00 5.23
N VAL A 133 -1.98 14.62 4.27
CA VAL A 133 -2.28 14.66 2.83
C VAL A 133 -1.83 13.36 2.18
N VAL A 134 -2.64 12.81 1.29
CA VAL A 134 -2.39 11.57 0.56
C VAL A 134 -2.33 11.82 -0.94
N LEU A 135 -1.15 11.64 -1.53
CA LEU A 135 -0.93 11.64 -2.97
C LEU A 135 -0.94 10.21 -3.48
N TYR A 136 -1.94 9.86 -4.28
CA TYR A 136 -2.13 8.49 -4.79
C TYR A 136 -2.23 8.45 -6.31
N ASP A 137 -1.80 7.33 -6.88
CA ASP A 137 -1.92 7.08 -8.32
C ASP A 137 -3.14 6.22 -8.66
N ARG A 138 -3.38 6.05 -9.96
CA ARG A 138 -4.52 5.30 -10.51
C ARG A 138 -4.55 3.82 -10.10
N LEU A 139 -3.41 3.23 -9.70
CA LEU A 139 -3.32 1.80 -9.39
C LEU A 139 -3.72 1.49 -7.95
N VAL A 140 -3.91 2.51 -7.10
CA VAL A 140 -4.42 2.34 -5.75
C VAL A 140 -5.93 2.14 -5.80
N SER A 141 -6.42 1.04 -5.22
CA SER A 141 -7.86 0.72 -5.21
C SER A 141 -8.64 1.63 -4.25
N GLU A 142 -9.93 1.85 -4.55
CA GLU A 142 -10.84 2.59 -3.66
C GLU A 142 -10.95 1.94 -2.27
N GLU A 143 -10.85 0.62 -2.19
CA GLU A 143 -10.91 -0.10 -0.93
C GLU A 143 -9.69 0.19 -0.04
N ILE A 144 -8.51 0.37 -0.63
CA ILE A 144 -7.31 0.84 0.07
C ILE A 144 -7.48 2.30 0.51
N LEU A 145 -8.03 3.17 -0.34
CA LEU A 145 -8.25 4.60 -0.01
C LEU A 145 -9.25 4.82 1.13
N LYS A 146 -10.14 3.85 1.39
CA LYS A 146 -11.03 3.84 2.56
C LYS A 146 -10.29 3.56 3.87
N ARG A 147 -9.07 3.01 3.84
CA ARG A 147 -8.23 2.76 5.03
C ARG A 147 -7.40 3.99 5.44
N VAL A 148 -7.37 5.03 4.63
CA VAL A 148 -6.73 6.31 4.96
C VAL A 148 -7.54 7.06 6.01
N ARG A 149 -6.86 7.86 6.85
CA ARG A 149 -7.49 8.79 7.80
C ARG A 149 -8.65 9.58 7.14
N PRO A 150 -9.88 9.57 7.69
CA PRO A 150 -11.05 10.15 7.03
C PRO A 150 -10.97 11.64 6.69
N ASP A 151 -10.25 12.41 7.50
CA ASP A 151 -10.04 13.86 7.38
C ASP A 151 -8.75 14.22 6.62
N ALA A 152 -7.97 13.24 6.14
CA ALA A 152 -6.81 13.51 5.31
C ALA A 152 -7.24 14.02 3.92
N GLU A 153 -6.55 15.04 3.43
CA GLU A 153 -6.72 15.56 2.07
C GLU A 153 -6.22 14.51 1.06
N LYS A 154 -7.01 14.17 0.04
CA LYS A 154 -6.67 13.15 -0.97
C LYS A 154 -6.45 13.82 -2.32
N ILE A 155 -5.25 13.67 -2.88
CA ILE A 155 -4.84 14.25 -4.16
C ILE A 155 -4.50 13.12 -5.14
N HIS A 156 -5.29 13.00 -6.21
CA HIS A 156 -5.03 12.04 -7.27
C HIS A 156 -3.97 12.59 -8.25
N VAL A 157 -2.83 11.91 -8.37
CA VAL A 157 -1.69 12.35 -9.22
C VAL A 157 -1.49 11.47 -10.47
N GLY A 158 -2.40 10.53 -10.74
CA GLY A 158 -2.36 9.70 -11.95
C GLY A 158 -2.78 10.47 -13.21
N LYS A 159 -2.10 10.23 -14.35
CA LYS A 159 -2.47 10.82 -15.65
C LYS A 159 -3.81 10.26 -16.14
N ALA A 160 -4.86 11.09 -16.20
CA ALA A 160 -6.00 10.83 -17.07
C ALA A 160 -5.55 11.06 -18.52
N ARG A 161 -5.73 10.07 -19.40
CA ARG A 161 -5.31 10.13 -20.83
C ARG A 161 -5.96 11.26 -21.65
N ALA A 162 -6.83 12.09 -21.06
CA ALA A 162 -7.59 13.11 -21.76
C ALA A 162 -7.60 14.50 -21.09
N ASP A 163 -6.89 14.71 -19.98
CA ASP A 163 -6.92 16.01 -19.31
C ASP A 163 -5.53 16.65 -19.23
N HIS A 164 -5.35 17.72 -19.99
CA HIS A 164 -4.12 18.50 -20.11
C HIS A 164 -3.87 19.43 -18.90
N SER A 165 -4.53 19.21 -17.76
CA SER A 165 -4.60 20.17 -16.66
C SER A 165 -3.53 20.02 -15.55
N ILE A 166 -2.81 18.90 -15.43
CA ILE A 166 -1.74 18.74 -14.41
C ILE A 166 -0.36 19.11 -14.99
N LYS A 167 -0.21 20.35 -15.46
CA LYS A 167 1.05 20.87 -16.04
C LYS A 167 1.79 21.91 -15.20
N GLN A 168 1.27 22.34 -14.05
CA GLN A 168 1.92 23.41 -13.28
C GLN A 168 2.87 22.94 -12.15
N GLU A 169 2.73 21.73 -11.63
CA GLU A 169 3.64 21.16 -10.61
C GLU A 169 3.95 19.69 -10.90
N THR A 170 5.21 19.26 -10.73
CA THR A 170 5.53 17.84 -10.74
C THR A 170 5.11 17.18 -9.42
N ILE A 171 4.93 15.85 -9.41
CA ILE A 171 4.64 15.10 -8.17
C ILE A 171 5.71 15.39 -7.11
N ASN A 172 6.98 15.49 -7.53
CA ASN A 172 8.11 15.73 -6.64
C ASN A 172 8.03 17.12 -6.00
N ASP A 173 7.72 18.16 -6.77
CA ASP A 173 7.57 19.53 -6.27
C ASP A 173 6.42 19.62 -5.26
N MET A 174 5.32 18.93 -5.54
CA MET A 174 4.17 18.87 -4.64
C MET A 174 4.53 18.20 -3.31
N LEU A 175 5.25 17.07 -3.34
CA LEU A 175 5.73 16.40 -2.12
C LEU A 175 6.61 17.33 -1.27
N VAL A 176 7.58 18.01 -1.91
CA VAL A 176 8.48 18.95 -1.23
C VAL A 176 7.70 20.12 -0.63
N ARG A 177 6.81 20.76 -1.40
CA ARG A 177 6.02 21.89 -0.94
C ARG A 177 5.17 21.54 0.27
N ILE A 178 4.38 20.47 0.17
CA ILE A 178 3.45 20.06 1.23
C ILE A 178 4.24 19.66 2.50
N ALA A 179 5.39 19.01 2.35
CA ALA A 179 6.26 18.70 3.49
C ALA A 179 6.88 19.98 4.11
N ARG A 180 7.28 20.98 3.31
CA ARG A 180 7.77 22.27 3.83
C ARG A 180 6.73 23.06 4.61
N ASP A 181 5.46 22.87 4.29
CA ASP A 181 4.33 23.40 5.07
C ASP A 181 4.14 22.67 6.42
N GLY A 182 5.03 21.73 6.75
CA GLY A 182 5.01 21.01 8.03
C GLY A 182 4.07 19.81 8.05
N LYS A 183 3.45 19.43 6.92
CA LYS A 183 2.46 18.34 6.87
C LYS A 183 3.11 16.96 6.72
N LYS A 184 2.47 15.92 7.28
CA LYS A 184 2.83 14.52 7.03
C LYS A 184 2.21 14.08 5.71
N VAL A 185 3.03 13.79 4.69
CA VAL A 185 2.58 13.52 3.32
C VAL A 185 2.72 12.04 3.00
N LEU A 186 1.61 11.36 2.70
CA LEU A 186 1.63 9.99 2.22
C LEU A 186 1.66 9.96 0.69
N ARG A 187 2.77 9.49 0.11
CA ARG A 187 2.83 9.08 -1.29
C ARG A 187 2.47 7.59 -1.39
N LEU A 188 1.20 7.31 -1.68
CA LEU A 188 0.67 5.96 -1.79
C LEU A 188 0.79 5.46 -3.23
N LYS A 189 1.44 4.30 -3.42
CA LYS A 189 1.79 3.76 -4.74
C LYS A 189 1.29 2.34 -4.89
N GLY A 190 0.69 2.00 -6.04
CA GLY A 190 0.31 0.61 -6.33
C GLY A 190 1.51 -0.35 -6.30
N GLY A 191 1.34 -1.52 -5.72
CA GLY A 191 2.39 -2.53 -5.57
C GLY A 191 3.45 -2.13 -4.55
N ASP A 192 4.71 -2.16 -4.98
CA ASP A 192 5.88 -1.77 -4.20
C ASP A 192 6.51 -0.46 -4.75
N PRO A 193 6.94 0.49 -3.90
CA PRO A 193 7.48 1.76 -4.38
C PRO A 193 8.72 1.67 -5.28
N PHE A 194 9.54 0.64 -5.11
CA PHE A 194 10.84 0.49 -5.77
C PHE A 194 10.84 -0.54 -6.90
N ILE A 195 9.77 -1.31 -7.08
CA ILE A 195 9.61 -2.21 -8.23
C ILE A 195 8.78 -1.53 -9.32
N PHE A 196 9.45 -0.95 -10.32
CA PHE A 196 8.85 -0.20 -11.43
C PHE A 196 7.94 0.97 -11.02
N GLY A 197 7.96 1.38 -9.75
CA GLY A 197 7.15 2.46 -9.20
C GLY A 197 7.74 3.86 -9.36
N ARG A 198 9.01 4.00 -9.80
CA ARG A 198 9.75 5.27 -9.84
C ARG A 198 9.95 5.93 -8.46
N GLY A 199 9.82 5.18 -7.37
CA GLY A 199 10.00 5.71 -6.02
C GLY A 199 11.38 6.34 -5.79
N GLY A 200 12.44 5.77 -6.38
CA GLY A 200 13.79 6.33 -6.26
C GLY A 200 13.93 7.74 -6.83
N GLU A 201 13.24 8.06 -7.94
CA GLU A 201 13.25 9.42 -8.52
C GLU A 201 12.55 10.44 -7.61
N GLU A 202 11.42 10.04 -7.01
CA GLU A 202 10.66 10.86 -6.06
C GLU A 202 11.53 11.15 -4.81
N LEU A 203 12.17 10.13 -4.23
CA LEU A 203 13.02 10.29 -3.03
C LEU A 203 14.32 11.06 -3.30
N ALA A 204 14.93 10.92 -4.47
CA ALA A 204 16.14 11.68 -4.82
C ALA A 204 15.88 13.20 -4.75
N THR A 205 14.67 13.62 -5.13
CA THR A 205 14.28 15.04 -5.01
C THR A 205 14.09 15.44 -3.55
N LEU A 206 13.44 14.61 -2.74
CA LEU A 206 13.26 14.87 -1.30
C LEU A 206 14.59 14.95 -0.55
N ALA A 207 15.52 14.04 -0.86
CA ALA A 207 16.85 14.04 -0.28
C ALA A 207 17.63 15.31 -0.63
N LYS A 208 17.56 15.75 -1.89
CA LYS A 208 18.20 16.99 -2.35
C LYS A 208 17.65 18.23 -1.63
N GLU A 209 16.35 18.24 -1.35
CA GLU A 209 15.66 19.34 -0.67
C GLU A 209 15.65 19.19 0.87
N GLU A 210 16.41 18.22 1.39
CA GLU A 210 16.56 17.92 2.83
C GLU A 210 15.23 17.64 3.55
N ILE A 211 14.26 17.06 2.85
CA ILE A 211 12.97 16.68 3.40
C ILE A 211 13.07 15.28 4.02
N PRO A 212 12.71 15.09 5.32
CA PRO A 212 12.64 13.78 5.93
C PRO A 212 11.68 12.86 5.18
N PHE A 213 12.07 11.60 4.98
CA PHE A 213 11.19 10.61 4.37
C PHE A 213 11.39 9.21 4.93
N GLN A 214 10.35 8.41 4.80
CA GLN A 214 10.35 6.98 5.10
C GLN A 214 9.84 6.19 3.90
N VAL A 215 10.35 4.98 3.73
CA VAL A 215 9.88 4.05 2.71
C VAL A 215 9.28 2.83 3.39
N VAL A 216 8.07 2.47 3.00
CA VAL A 216 7.40 1.24 3.43
C VAL A 216 7.19 0.35 2.21
N PRO A 217 7.85 -0.81 2.14
CA PRO A 217 7.66 -1.73 1.03
C PRO A 217 6.23 -2.26 1.00
N GLY A 218 5.80 -2.65 -0.20
CA GLY A 218 4.49 -3.25 -0.43
C GLY A 218 4.61 -4.62 -1.09
N ILE A 219 3.52 -5.38 -1.08
CA ILE A 219 3.45 -6.59 -1.88
C ILE A 219 3.45 -6.19 -3.36
N THR A 220 4.50 -6.57 -4.10
CA THR A 220 4.57 -6.26 -5.52
C THR A 220 3.55 -7.08 -6.32
N ALA A 221 3.14 -6.56 -7.49
CA ALA A 221 2.16 -7.20 -8.35
C ALA A 221 2.57 -8.62 -8.77
N ALA A 222 3.86 -8.88 -9.03
CA ALA A 222 4.35 -10.23 -9.33
C ALA A 222 4.00 -11.22 -8.20
N SER A 223 4.34 -10.90 -6.95
CA SER A 223 4.09 -11.77 -5.80
C SER A 223 2.59 -11.98 -5.55
N GLY A 224 1.81 -10.90 -5.58
CA GLY A 224 0.36 -10.98 -5.37
C GLY A 224 -0.37 -11.78 -6.46
N CYS A 225 -0.13 -11.44 -7.73
CA CYS A 225 -0.73 -12.14 -8.86
C CYS A 225 -0.32 -13.62 -8.88
N ALA A 226 0.95 -13.93 -8.65
CA ALA A 226 1.45 -15.30 -8.58
C ALA A 226 0.71 -16.13 -7.52
N ALA A 227 0.65 -15.63 -6.29
CA ALA A 227 0.02 -16.32 -5.18
C ALA A 227 -1.49 -16.53 -5.41
N TYR A 228 -2.21 -15.51 -5.88
CA TYR A 228 -3.66 -15.57 -6.07
C TYR A 228 -4.07 -16.24 -7.39
N ALA A 229 -3.15 -16.44 -8.33
CA ALA A 229 -3.40 -17.24 -9.54
C ALA A 229 -2.94 -18.71 -9.41
N GLY A 230 -2.41 -19.12 -8.26
CA GLY A 230 -1.86 -20.46 -8.07
C GLY A 230 -0.60 -20.74 -8.90
N ILE A 231 0.17 -19.69 -9.24
CA ILE A 231 1.39 -19.78 -10.06
C ILE A 231 2.57 -19.38 -9.17
N PRO A 232 3.21 -20.30 -8.43
CA PRO A 232 4.37 -19.95 -7.62
C PRO A 232 5.51 -19.48 -8.54
N LEU A 233 6.18 -18.37 -8.18
CA LEU A 233 7.25 -17.83 -9.04
C LEU A 233 8.48 -18.74 -9.10
N THR A 234 8.65 -19.62 -8.12
CA THR A 234 9.70 -20.63 -8.07
C THR A 234 9.10 -21.99 -7.75
N HIS A 235 9.69 -23.03 -8.30
CA HIS A 235 9.41 -24.42 -7.95
C HIS A 235 10.69 -25.21 -8.22
N ARG A 236 11.04 -26.13 -7.33
CA ARG A 236 12.35 -26.82 -7.35
C ARG A 236 12.68 -27.43 -8.71
N ASP A 237 11.67 -27.99 -9.37
CA ASP A 237 11.83 -28.68 -10.65
C ASP A 237 11.70 -27.76 -11.88
N PHE A 238 11.23 -26.51 -11.70
CA PHE A 238 10.85 -25.64 -12.82
C PHE A 238 11.63 -24.33 -12.91
N ALA A 239 11.96 -23.70 -11.78
CA ALA A 239 12.60 -22.39 -11.79
C ALA A 239 13.49 -22.17 -10.57
N GLN A 240 14.76 -21.86 -10.83
CA GLN A 240 15.76 -21.49 -9.84
C GLN A 240 15.95 -19.97 -9.76
N SER A 241 15.40 -19.23 -10.72
CA SER A 241 15.48 -17.77 -10.77
C SER A 241 14.16 -17.15 -11.21
N VAL A 242 13.96 -15.89 -10.83
CA VAL A 242 12.81 -15.08 -11.21
C VAL A 242 13.33 -13.76 -11.75
N ARG A 243 12.86 -13.34 -12.93
CA ARG A 243 13.24 -12.06 -13.54
C ARG A 243 12.02 -11.17 -13.68
N PHE A 244 12.08 -9.99 -13.07
CA PHE A 244 11.07 -8.95 -13.22
C PHE A 244 11.48 -8.00 -14.34
N LEU A 245 10.59 -7.81 -15.31
CA LEU A 245 10.86 -7.09 -16.54
C LEU A 245 9.76 -6.07 -16.79
N THR A 246 10.08 -5.00 -17.52
CA THR A 246 9.07 -4.10 -18.06
C THR A 246 8.83 -4.41 -19.54
N GLY A 247 7.58 -4.66 -19.92
CA GLY A 247 7.15 -4.89 -21.29
C GLY A 247 6.88 -3.61 -22.08
N GLN A 248 7.30 -2.45 -21.56
CA GLN A 248 7.27 -1.17 -22.26
C GLN A 248 8.39 -0.25 -21.74
N LEU A 249 9.24 0.25 -22.64
CA LEU A 249 10.20 1.32 -22.34
C LEU A 249 9.59 2.70 -22.55
N LYS A 250 10.28 3.75 -22.08
CA LYS A 250 9.82 5.16 -22.17
C LYS A 250 9.51 5.64 -23.60
N ASP A 251 10.10 5.01 -24.62
CA ASP A 251 9.94 5.32 -26.05
C ASP A 251 8.91 4.43 -26.77
N GLY A 252 8.24 3.51 -26.04
CA GLY A 252 7.26 2.59 -26.61
C GLY A 252 7.87 1.34 -27.27
N SER A 253 9.20 1.20 -27.27
CA SER A 253 9.87 -0.03 -27.70
C SER A 253 9.97 -1.06 -26.57
N VAL A 254 10.18 -2.33 -26.92
CA VAL A 254 10.57 -3.40 -25.98
C VAL A 254 11.98 -3.82 -26.36
N ASP A 255 12.97 -3.05 -25.89
CA ASP A 255 14.39 -3.33 -26.09
C ASP A 255 14.92 -4.05 -24.86
N LEU A 256 14.87 -5.38 -24.90
CA LEU A 256 15.35 -6.27 -23.85
C LEU A 256 16.46 -7.15 -24.41
N ASP A 257 17.38 -7.57 -23.56
CA ASP A 257 18.37 -8.60 -23.88
C ASP A 257 17.68 -9.97 -23.96
N TRP A 258 17.03 -10.23 -25.11
CA TRP A 258 16.20 -11.41 -25.35
C TRP A 258 16.97 -12.72 -25.25
N GLU A 259 18.24 -12.75 -25.68
CA GLU A 259 19.11 -13.92 -25.55
C GLU A 259 19.28 -14.33 -24.08
N SER A 260 19.43 -13.36 -23.17
CA SER A 260 19.48 -13.66 -21.73
C SER A 260 18.15 -14.16 -21.15
N LEU A 261 17.02 -13.91 -21.83
CA LEU A 261 15.67 -14.25 -21.33
C LEU A 261 15.23 -15.67 -21.71
N VAL A 262 15.96 -16.38 -22.59
CA VAL A 262 15.60 -17.74 -23.01
C VAL A 262 16.33 -18.85 -22.25
N VAL A 263 17.09 -18.49 -21.21
CA VAL A 263 17.76 -19.45 -20.31
C VAL A 263 16.74 -20.40 -19.68
N SER A 264 17.09 -21.68 -19.55
CA SER A 264 16.24 -22.69 -18.93
C SER A 264 16.08 -22.47 -17.42
N GLN A 265 15.04 -23.06 -16.85
CA GLN A 265 14.77 -23.04 -15.40
C GLN A 265 14.65 -21.63 -14.78
N GLN A 266 13.96 -20.72 -15.47
CA GLN A 266 13.60 -19.40 -14.94
C GLN A 266 12.12 -19.09 -15.11
N THR A 267 11.62 -18.19 -14.28
CA THR A 267 10.30 -17.58 -14.42
C THR A 267 10.46 -16.12 -14.80
N LEU A 268 9.90 -15.72 -15.95
CA LEU A 268 9.87 -14.32 -16.37
C LEU A 268 8.55 -13.70 -15.95
N VAL A 269 8.60 -12.50 -15.37
CA VAL A 269 7.41 -11.73 -15.00
C VAL A 269 7.48 -10.35 -15.65
N PHE A 270 6.60 -10.10 -16.62
CA PHE A 270 6.52 -8.82 -17.31
C PHE A 270 5.43 -7.94 -16.71
N TYR A 271 5.87 -6.76 -16.25
CA TYR A 271 5.03 -5.64 -15.87
C TYR A 271 4.72 -4.81 -17.12
N MET A 272 3.55 -4.18 -17.18
CA MET A 272 3.20 -3.25 -18.27
C MET A 272 3.28 -3.86 -19.69
N GLY A 273 3.24 -5.20 -19.80
CA GLY A 273 3.44 -5.90 -21.08
C GLY A 273 2.18 -6.08 -21.94
N SER A 274 1.01 -5.60 -21.51
CA SER A 274 -0.25 -5.84 -22.23
C SER A 274 -0.25 -5.31 -23.67
N LEU A 275 0.39 -4.15 -23.91
CA LEU A 275 0.50 -3.58 -25.26
C LEU A 275 1.56 -4.28 -26.10
N GLY A 276 2.59 -4.85 -25.46
CA GLY A 276 3.70 -5.53 -26.11
C GLY A 276 3.57 -7.05 -26.17
N LEU A 277 2.43 -7.63 -25.78
CA LEU A 277 2.25 -9.08 -25.61
C LEU A 277 2.69 -9.88 -26.84
N GLN A 278 2.23 -9.47 -28.03
CA GLN A 278 2.58 -10.14 -29.28
C GLN A 278 4.09 -10.12 -29.52
N SER A 279 4.72 -8.95 -29.40
CA SER A 279 6.17 -8.80 -29.56
C SER A 279 6.94 -9.63 -28.53
N ILE A 280 6.51 -9.63 -27.26
CA ILE A 280 7.14 -10.44 -26.20
C ILE A 280 7.11 -11.93 -26.57
N CYS A 281 5.95 -12.46 -26.98
CA CYS A 281 5.83 -13.87 -27.38
C CYS A 281 6.70 -14.19 -28.60
N GLU A 282 6.67 -13.34 -29.64
CA GLU A 282 7.46 -13.52 -30.86
C GLU A 282 8.96 -13.49 -30.58
N GLN A 283 9.44 -12.50 -29.83
CA GLN A 283 10.87 -12.35 -29.53
C GLN A 283 11.41 -13.49 -28.68
N LEU A 284 10.66 -13.95 -27.67
CA LEU A 284 11.08 -15.11 -26.88
C LEU A 284 11.21 -16.37 -27.74
N VAL A 285 10.27 -16.62 -28.65
CA VAL A 285 10.32 -17.78 -29.56
C VAL A 285 11.46 -17.65 -30.56
N VAL A 286 11.65 -16.48 -31.18
CA VAL A 286 12.73 -16.21 -32.14
C VAL A 286 14.11 -16.46 -31.53
N HIS A 287 14.28 -16.12 -30.26
CA HIS A 287 15.55 -16.31 -29.55
C HIS A 287 15.71 -17.71 -28.93
N GLY A 288 14.77 -18.64 -29.16
CA GLY A 288 14.94 -20.06 -28.83
C GLY A 288 14.10 -20.57 -27.66
N MET A 289 13.15 -19.79 -27.12
CA MET A 289 12.19 -20.32 -26.15
C MET A 289 11.17 -21.24 -26.85
N GLU A 290 10.85 -22.36 -26.21
CA GLU A 290 9.94 -23.37 -26.75
C GLU A 290 8.54 -22.78 -27.03
N THR A 291 7.96 -23.09 -28.19
CA THR A 291 6.64 -22.53 -28.59
C THR A 291 5.48 -22.97 -27.71
N ASP A 292 5.62 -24.11 -27.03
CA ASP A 292 4.68 -24.65 -26.06
C ASP A 292 4.96 -24.17 -24.62
N MET A 293 5.97 -23.29 -24.42
CA MET A 293 6.29 -22.74 -23.11
C MET A 293 5.03 -22.10 -22.48
N PRO A 294 4.63 -22.53 -21.27
CA PRO A 294 3.47 -22.00 -20.59
C PRO A 294 3.60 -20.51 -20.26
N ILE A 295 2.50 -19.79 -20.45
CA ILE A 295 2.37 -18.36 -20.19
C ILE A 295 0.99 -18.08 -19.59
N ALA A 296 0.95 -17.19 -18.61
CA ALA A 296 -0.27 -16.70 -18.01
C ALA A 296 -0.34 -15.17 -18.03
N ILE A 297 -1.55 -14.62 -18.19
CA ILE A 297 -1.85 -13.21 -17.98
C ILE A 297 -2.82 -13.11 -16.82
N VAL A 298 -2.42 -12.38 -15.77
CA VAL A 298 -3.23 -12.11 -14.59
C VAL A 298 -3.66 -10.65 -14.62
N GLN A 299 -4.94 -10.41 -14.83
CA GLN A 299 -5.57 -9.09 -14.73
C GLN A 299 -6.03 -8.84 -13.30
N GLN A 300 -5.83 -7.60 -12.80
CA GLN A 300 -6.36 -7.13 -11.51
C GLN A 300 -6.16 -8.15 -10.38
N GLY A 301 -4.94 -8.71 -10.31
CA GLY A 301 -4.63 -9.77 -9.36
C GLY A 301 -4.97 -9.38 -7.93
N THR A 302 -5.34 -10.37 -7.11
CA THR A 302 -5.78 -10.22 -5.71
C THR A 302 -7.15 -9.58 -5.48
N THR A 303 -7.74 -8.95 -6.49
CA THR A 303 -9.06 -8.31 -6.36
C THR A 303 -10.19 -9.29 -6.70
N SER A 304 -11.42 -8.93 -6.31
CA SER A 304 -12.66 -9.59 -6.76
C SER A 304 -12.99 -9.37 -8.25
N ASN A 305 -12.04 -8.87 -9.04
CA ASN A 305 -12.16 -8.73 -10.49
C ASN A 305 -10.98 -9.43 -11.19
N GLN A 306 -10.27 -10.29 -10.46
CA GLN A 306 -9.14 -11.04 -10.98
C GLN A 306 -9.58 -11.92 -12.15
N LYS A 307 -8.85 -11.85 -13.26
CA LYS A 307 -8.99 -12.77 -14.38
C LYS A 307 -7.64 -13.38 -14.73
N VAL A 308 -7.62 -14.68 -14.95
CA VAL A 308 -6.40 -15.41 -15.31
C VAL A 308 -6.64 -16.07 -16.66
N LEU A 309 -5.78 -15.76 -17.63
CA LEU A 309 -5.73 -16.42 -18.93
C LEU A 309 -4.44 -17.23 -19.02
N VAL A 310 -4.53 -18.55 -19.22
CA VAL A 310 -3.38 -19.45 -19.35
C VAL A 310 -3.36 -20.03 -20.76
N SER A 311 -2.17 -20.06 -21.38
CA SER A 311 -1.95 -20.63 -22.71
C SER A 311 -0.47 -21.00 -22.89
N THR A 312 -0.04 -21.19 -24.14
CA THR A 312 1.35 -21.33 -24.56
C THR A 312 1.81 -20.09 -25.32
N LEU A 313 3.12 -19.84 -25.41
CA LEU A 313 3.67 -18.67 -26.11
C LEU A 313 3.10 -18.51 -27.53
N SER A 314 3.03 -19.61 -28.29
CA SER A 314 2.49 -19.63 -29.66
C SER A 314 1.01 -19.26 -29.77
N LYS A 315 0.21 -19.53 -28.74
CA LYS A 315 -1.26 -19.38 -28.76
C LYS A 315 -1.75 -18.17 -27.97
N MET A 316 -0.93 -17.62 -27.09
CA MET A 316 -1.33 -16.55 -26.19
C MET A 316 -1.79 -15.27 -26.91
N PRO A 317 -1.13 -14.78 -27.99
CA PRO A 317 -1.59 -13.58 -28.68
C PRO A 317 -3.02 -13.72 -29.22
N GLU A 318 -3.35 -14.85 -29.85
CA GLU A 318 -4.70 -15.11 -30.36
C GLU A 318 -5.71 -15.29 -29.21
N ALA A 319 -5.35 -16.04 -28.16
CA ALA A 319 -6.21 -16.22 -27.00
C ALA A 319 -6.55 -14.90 -26.31
N ALA A 320 -5.59 -13.97 -26.24
CA ALA A 320 -5.80 -12.63 -25.66
C ALA A 320 -6.68 -11.73 -26.56
N LEU A 321 -6.72 -11.94 -27.88
CA LEU A 321 -7.67 -11.26 -28.78
C LEU A 321 -9.09 -11.80 -28.60
N GLN A 322 -9.24 -13.11 -28.41
CA GLN A 322 -10.54 -13.76 -28.17
C GLN A 322 -11.10 -13.45 -26.78
N SER A 323 -10.24 -13.30 -25.78
CA SER A 323 -10.60 -12.90 -24.41
C SER A 323 -9.80 -11.67 -23.95
N PRO A 324 -10.18 -10.46 -24.39
CA PRO A 324 -9.43 -9.25 -24.10
C PRO A 324 -9.35 -8.95 -22.61
N LEU A 325 -8.12 -8.86 -22.10
CA LEU A 325 -7.82 -8.40 -20.75
C LEU A 325 -7.45 -6.91 -20.75
N LYS A 326 -7.94 -6.18 -19.76
CA LYS A 326 -7.70 -4.76 -19.55
C LYS A 326 -6.61 -4.56 -18.49
N PRO A 327 -5.70 -3.59 -18.67
CA PRO A 327 -4.75 -3.23 -17.61
C PRO A 327 -5.45 -2.80 -16.31
N PRO A 328 -4.82 -3.03 -15.14
CA PRO A 328 -3.48 -3.57 -14.95
C PRO A 328 -3.41 -5.10 -15.11
N THR A 329 -2.35 -5.57 -15.78
CA THR A 329 -2.05 -7.00 -15.97
C THR A 329 -0.59 -7.30 -15.66
N ILE A 330 -0.33 -8.55 -15.25
CA ILE A 330 0.99 -9.15 -15.12
C ILE A 330 1.05 -10.37 -16.04
N ILE A 331 2.13 -10.51 -16.80
CA ILE A 331 2.39 -11.67 -17.63
C ILE A 331 3.46 -12.52 -16.94
N ILE A 332 3.20 -13.82 -16.78
CA ILE A 332 4.14 -14.77 -16.19
C ILE A 332 4.45 -15.83 -17.25
N VAL A 333 5.73 -16.02 -17.58
CA VAL A 333 6.20 -17.04 -18.53
C VAL A 333 7.11 -18.01 -17.80
N GLY A 334 6.87 -19.31 -17.97
CA GLY A 334 7.67 -20.37 -17.40
C GLY A 334 6.86 -21.60 -17.02
N ARG A 335 7.54 -22.74 -16.87
CA ARG A 335 6.91 -24.05 -16.55
C ARG A 335 6.11 -24.03 -15.25
N VAL A 336 6.39 -23.11 -14.33
CA VAL A 336 5.59 -22.91 -13.10
C VAL A 336 4.12 -22.59 -13.35
N VAL A 337 3.76 -22.06 -14.52
CA VAL A 337 2.36 -21.77 -14.89
C VAL A 337 1.53 -23.05 -14.96
N GLU A 338 2.14 -24.21 -15.24
CA GLU A 338 1.44 -25.51 -15.28
C GLU A 338 0.79 -25.86 -13.93
N LEU A 339 1.37 -25.39 -12.82
CA LEU A 339 0.89 -25.63 -11.45
C LEU A 339 -0.44 -24.91 -11.13
N SER A 340 -0.82 -23.89 -11.90
CA SER A 340 -2.11 -23.21 -11.74
C SER A 340 -3.29 -24.18 -11.78
N LYS A 341 -3.20 -25.27 -12.56
CA LYS A 341 -4.25 -26.28 -12.67
C LYS A 341 -4.56 -26.97 -11.34
N SER A 342 -3.58 -27.11 -10.45
CA SER A 342 -3.71 -27.81 -9.17
C SER A 342 -3.67 -26.88 -7.95
N LEU A 343 -3.11 -25.68 -8.09
CA LEU A 343 -2.90 -24.74 -6.98
C LEU A 343 -3.85 -23.53 -6.99
N THR A 344 -4.75 -23.43 -7.96
CA THR A 344 -5.76 -22.35 -7.97
C THR A 344 -6.68 -22.50 -6.76
N TRP A 345 -6.63 -21.53 -5.85
CA TRP A 345 -7.46 -21.48 -4.63
C TRP A 345 -8.38 -20.26 -4.58
N PHE A 346 -8.08 -19.22 -5.38
CA PHE A 346 -8.80 -17.95 -5.40
C PHE A 346 -9.51 -17.77 -6.75
N GLN A 347 -10.77 -17.32 -6.69
CA GLN A 347 -11.52 -16.85 -7.85
C GLN A 347 -11.93 -15.41 -7.58
N GLY A 348 -11.60 -14.53 -8.54
CA GLY A 348 -11.99 -13.11 -8.51
C GLY A 348 -13.48 -12.96 -8.68
#